data_AF-A0A935I3E6-F1
#
_entry.id   AF-A0A935I3E6-F1
#
_cell.length_a   1.000
_cell.length_b   1.000
_cell.length_c   1.000
_cell.angle_alpha   90.00
_cell.angle_beta   90.00
_cell.angle_gamma   90.00
#
_symmetry.space_group_name_H-M   'P 1'
#
loop_
_entity.id
_entity.type
_entity.pdbx_description
1 polymer ?
#
loop_
_entity_poly.entity_id
_entity_poly.type
_entity_poly.pdbx_seq_one_letter_code
_entity_poly.pdbx_strand_id
1 'polypeptide(L)'
;MDALTIFRNTGAKFENVSAVAGLEKTTGWWYSLMGADVDNDGDMDYVAGNIGLNSRYQPGTDTPIEIFAADFDGNGSIDPPLRGGSEERDISYATVAKVFGQMPTLNRKFNEFVDFALASVEQVVDRQMLDTCFHRAAVMMESVVMSQRRKGHFTLRPLRHCPDLACPRHRSP
;
A
#
# COMPACT_ATOMS: atom_id res chain seq x y z
N MET A 1 2.02 0.35 -4.43
CA MET A 1 0.85 -0.21 -3.70
C MET A 1 -0.22 -0.29 -4.74
N ASP A 2 -0.65 -1.50 -5.05
CA ASP A 2 -1.48 -1.77 -6.22
C ASP A 2 -2.48 -2.86 -5.85
N ALA A 3 -3.59 -2.93 -6.60
CA ALA A 3 -4.59 -3.97 -6.41
C ALA A 3 -4.13 -5.29 -7.05
N LEU A 4 -4.62 -6.42 -6.52
CA LEU A 4 -4.50 -7.69 -7.20
C LEU A 4 -5.29 -7.63 -8.50
N THR A 5 -4.66 -8.09 -9.59
CA THR A 5 -5.27 -8.07 -10.91
C THR A 5 -5.26 -9.44 -11.55
N ILE A 6 -6.34 -9.73 -12.28
CA ILE A 6 -6.48 -10.96 -13.06
C ILE A 6 -6.72 -10.56 -14.52
N PHE A 7 -5.95 -11.19 -15.39
CA PHE A 7 -6.06 -11.03 -16.83
C PHE A 7 -6.48 -12.37 -17.46
N ARG A 8 -7.58 -12.34 -18.21
CA ARG A 8 -8.01 -13.50 -19.00
C ARG A 8 -7.29 -13.47 -20.34
N ASN A 9 -6.56 -14.53 -20.65
CA ASN A 9 -5.99 -14.72 -21.99
C ASN A 9 -7.10 -15.17 -22.96
N THR A 10 -7.33 -14.37 -24.00
CA THR A 10 -8.31 -14.67 -25.07
C THR A 10 -7.68 -15.36 -26.28
N GLY A 11 -6.39 -15.68 -26.21
CA GLY A 11 -5.57 -16.17 -27.32
C GLY A 11 -4.92 -15.06 -28.15
N ALA A 12 -5.57 -13.89 -28.26
CA ALA A 12 -5.04 -12.73 -28.99
C ALA A 12 -4.58 -11.59 -28.08
N LYS A 13 -5.20 -11.45 -26.91
CA LYS A 13 -4.92 -10.38 -25.94
C LYS A 13 -5.22 -10.83 -24.51
N PHE A 14 -4.67 -10.08 -23.57
CA PHE A 14 -5.01 -10.16 -22.15
C PHE A 14 -6.09 -9.13 -21.82
N GLU A 15 -7.25 -9.61 -21.39
CA GLU A 15 -8.35 -8.76 -20.94
C GLU A 15 -8.32 -8.67 -19.41
N ASN A 16 -8.25 -7.46 -18.87
CA ASN A 16 -8.37 -7.25 -17.43
C ASN A 16 -9.80 -7.59 -16.99
N VAL A 17 -9.94 -8.61 -16.14
CA VAL A 17 -11.22 -9.08 -15.60
C VAL A 17 -11.31 -8.88 -14.08
N SER A 18 -10.40 -8.08 -13.51
CA SER A 18 -10.27 -7.89 -12.05
C SER A 18 -11.54 -7.34 -11.40
N ALA A 19 -12.26 -6.45 -12.10
CA ALA A 19 -13.54 -5.91 -11.63
C ALA A 19 -14.62 -6.99 -11.47
N VAL A 20 -14.77 -7.83 -12.50
CA VAL A 20 -15.72 -8.97 -12.48
C VAL A 20 -15.29 -10.04 -11.47
N ALA A 21 -13.98 -10.17 -11.26
CA ALA A 21 -13.40 -11.07 -10.27
C ALA A 21 -13.55 -10.58 -8.81
N GLY A 22 -14.00 -9.33 -8.59
CA GLY A 22 -14.22 -8.77 -7.25
C GLY A 22 -12.97 -8.20 -6.58
N LEU A 23 -11.94 -7.81 -7.34
CA LEU A 23 -10.62 -7.45 -6.80
C LEU A 23 -10.37 -5.94 -6.66
N GLU A 24 -11.36 -5.07 -6.93
CA GLU A 24 -11.14 -3.61 -6.96
C GLU A 24 -10.70 -3.01 -5.62
N LYS A 25 -11.07 -3.64 -4.50
CA LYS A 25 -10.76 -3.16 -3.14
C LYS A 25 -9.58 -3.91 -2.51
N THR A 26 -8.65 -4.37 -3.33
CA THR A 26 -7.51 -5.17 -2.87
C THR A 26 -6.18 -4.41 -2.88
N THR A 27 -6.22 -3.09 -3.00
CA THR A 27 -4.98 -2.30 -3.04
C THR A 27 -4.20 -2.48 -1.75
N GLY A 28 -2.96 -2.96 -1.89
CA GLY A 28 -2.14 -3.37 -0.77
C GLY A 28 -0.66 -3.34 -1.11
N TRP A 29 0.14 -3.93 -0.21
CA TRP A 29 1.57 -4.09 -0.40
C TRP A 29 1.92 -5.57 -0.61
N TRP A 30 1.46 -6.08 -1.75
CA TRP A 30 1.64 -7.47 -2.15
C TRP A 30 3.10 -7.79 -2.48
N TYR A 31 3.58 -8.91 -1.95
CA TYR A 31 4.94 -9.41 -2.17
C TYR A 31 4.95 -10.75 -2.92
N SER A 32 3.93 -11.57 -2.74
CA SER A 32 3.92 -12.92 -3.29
C SER A 32 2.53 -13.35 -3.72
N LEU A 33 2.49 -14.24 -4.71
CA LEU A 33 1.29 -14.91 -5.18
C LEU A 33 1.64 -16.37 -5.47
N MET A 34 0.87 -17.29 -4.92
CA MET A 34 1.03 -18.73 -5.13
C MET A 34 -0.30 -19.32 -5.58
N GLY A 35 -0.29 -20.08 -6.68
CA GLY A 35 -1.47 -20.85 -7.11
C GLY A 35 -1.51 -22.22 -6.43
N ALA A 36 -2.67 -22.61 -5.93
CA ALA A 36 -2.92 -23.94 -5.36
C ALA A 36 -4.42 -24.23 -5.39
N ASP A 37 -4.83 -25.49 -5.48
CA ASP A 37 -6.21 -25.91 -5.20
C ASP A 37 -6.36 -26.05 -3.68
N VAL A 38 -6.83 -24.99 -3.01
CA VAL A 38 -6.78 -24.88 -1.54
C VAL A 38 -7.95 -25.59 -0.88
N ASP A 39 -9.13 -25.57 -1.50
CA ASP A 39 -10.32 -26.28 -1.00
C ASP A 39 -10.58 -27.64 -1.66
N ASN A 40 -9.68 -28.06 -2.56
CA ASN A 40 -9.67 -29.37 -3.21
C ASN A 40 -10.95 -29.62 -4.04
N ASP A 41 -11.41 -28.58 -4.73
CA ASP A 41 -12.58 -28.61 -5.61
C ASP A 41 -12.23 -28.76 -7.10
N GLY A 42 -10.93 -28.74 -7.43
CA GLY A 42 -10.39 -28.91 -8.78
C GLY A 42 -10.21 -27.61 -9.56
N ASP A 43 -10.65 -26.47 -9.03
CA ASP A 43 -10.35 -25.15 -9.57
C ASP A 43 -9.05 -24.57 -8.96
N MET A 44 -8.40 -23.64 -9.67
CA MET A 44 -7.18 -22.99 -9.18
C MET A 44 -7.52 -21.83 -8.24
N ASP A 45 -7.10 -21.94 -6.98
CA ASP A 45 -7.11 -20.84 -6.02
C ASP A 45 -5.75 -20.14 -5.96
N TYR A 46 -5.70 -19.02 -5.23
CA TYR A 46 -4.47 -18.29 -5.00
C TYR A 46 -4.28 -17.90 -3.55
N VAL A 47 -3.03 -17.91 -3.09
CA VAL A 47 -2.60 -17.31 -1.82
C VAL A 47 -1.76 -16.08 -2.15
N ALA A 48 -2.24 -14.90 -1.72
CA ALA A 48 -1.53 -13.63 -1.92
C ALA A 48 -0.93 -13.17 -0.59
N GLY A 49 0.41 -13.06 -0.55
CA GLY A 49 1.16 -12.58 0.59
C GLY A 49 1.29 -11.06 0.56
N ASN A 50 0.78 -10.42 1.59
CA ASN A 50 0.88 -8.97 1.82
C ASN A 50 1.90 -8.68 2.94
N ILE A 51 2.17 -7.42 3.24
CA ILE A 51 3.11 -6.99 4.31
C ILE A 51 2.71 -7.49 5.71
N GLY A 52 1.43 -7.80 5.93
CA GLY A 52 0.94 -8.33 7.19
C GLY A 52 0.41 -7.27 8.17
N LEU A 53 -0.41 -7.75 9.11
CA LEU A 53 -0.95 -6.96 10.23
C LEU A 53 0.02 -6.83 11.42
N ASN A 54 1.19 -7.44 11.34
CA ASN A 54 2.30 -7.23 12.28
C ASN A 54 2.99 -5.86 12.07
N SER A 55 2.63 -5.14 11.01
CA SER A 55 3.00 -3.74 10.85
C SER A 55 2.19 -2.85 11.80
N ARG A 56 2.72 -1.67 12.12
CA ARG A 56 1.97 -0.64 12.89
C ARG A 56 0.78 -0.05 12.11
N TYR A 57 0.54 -0.54 10.91
CA TYR A 57 -0.34 0.03 9.91
C TYR A 57 -1.59 -0.83 9.78
N GLN A 58 -2.74 -0.23 10.06
CA GLN A 58 -4.05 -0.89 9.96
C GLN A 58 -4.96 -0.09 9.03
N PRO A 59 -4.68 -0.05 7.71
CA PRO A 59 -5.54 0.65 6.78
C PRO A 59 -6.88 -0.07 6.62
N GLY A 60 -7.91 0.70 6.33
CA GLY A 60 -9.21 0.21 5.88
C GLY A 60 -9.65 0.91 4.61
N THR A 61 -10.82 0.53 4.07
CA THR A 61 -11.40 1.22 2.90
C THR A 61 -11.71 2.68 3.16
N ASP A 62 -12.07 3.02 4.40
CA ASP A 62 -12.43 4.38 4.82
C ASP A 62 -11.21 5.15 5.34
N THR A 63 -10.15 4.43 5.71
CA THR A 63 -8.90 4.95 6.28
C THR A 63 -7.69 4.33 5.57
N PRO A 64 -7.48 4.64 4.27
CA PRO A 64 -6.33 4.12 3.55
C PRO A 64 -5.03 4.66 4.13
N ILE A 65 -3.93 3.96 3.85
CA ILE A 65 -2.58 4.51 3.99
C ILE A 65 -2.13 4.99 2.63
N GLU A 66 -1.57 6.18 2.58
CA GLU A 66 -1.23 6.86 1.34
C GLU A 66 0.24 7.25 1.32
N ILE A 67 0.81 7.26 0.12
CA ILE A 67 2.18 7.70 -0.15
C ILE A 67 2.12 8.72 -1.27
N PHE A 68 2.73 9.87 -1.04
CA PHE A 68 2.89 10.97 -1.98
C PHE A 68 4.39 11.19 -2.24
N ALA A 69 4.79 11.27 -3.51
CA ALA A 69 6.16 11.55 -3.89
C ALA A 69 6.22 12.54 -5.04
N ALA A 70 6.98 13.62 -4.86
CA ALA A 70 7.27 14.64 -5.85
C ALA A 70 8.56 15.38 -5.46
N ASP A 71 8.97 16.31 -6.31
CA ASP A 71 9.88 17.41 -5.96
C ASP A 71 9.03 18.56 -5.41
N PHE A 72 8.82 18.57 -4.09
CA PHE A 72 7.93 19.50 -3.41
C PHE A 72 8.59 20.86 -3.14
N ASP A 73 9.92 20.91 -3.03
CA ASP A 73 10.66 22.15 -2.87
C ASP A 73 11.18 22.76 -4.19
N GLY A 74 11.06 22.03 -5.30
CA GLY A 74 11.39 22.49 -6.64
C GLY A 74 12.89 22.50 -6.95
N ASN A 75 13.69 21.71 -6.22
CA ASN A 75 15.14 21.68 -6.36
C ASN A 75 15.64 20.73 -7.47
N GLY A 76 14.74 20.04 -8.17
CA GLY A 76 15.03 19.09 -9.25
C GLY A 76 15.26 17.65 -8.78
N SER A 77 15.18 17.38 -7.48
CA SER A 77 15.30 16.03 -6.88
C SER A 77 13.97 15.61 -6.26
N ILE A 78 13.68 14.30 -6.28
CA ILE A 78 12.50 13.78 -5.59
C ILE A 78 12.74 13.80 -4.08
N ASP A 79 11.84 14.45 -3.35
CA ASP A 79 11.85 14.54 -1.89
C ASP A 79 11.48 13.22 -1.22
N PRO A 80 11.72 13.08 0.11
CA PRO A 80 11.26 11.92 0.83
C PRO A 80 9.74 11.77 0.68
N PRO A 81 9.26 10.54 0.43
CA PRO A 81 7.83 10.32 0.30
C PRO A 81 7.09 10.71 1.57
N LEU A 82 6.03 11.50 1.41
CA LEU A 82 5.15 11.89 2.49
C LEU A 82 4.07 10.82 2.66
N ARG A 83 3.75 10.50 3.90
CA ARG A 83 2.71 9.53 4.24
C ARG A 83 1.43 10.26 4.62
N GLY A 84 0.32 9.88 4.00
CA GLY A 84 -1.03 10.21 4.44
C GLY A 84 -1.72 9.02 5.11
N GLY A 85 -2.76 9.29 5.89
CA GLY A 85 -3.70 8.26 6.32
C GLY A 85 -3.50 7.63 7.71
N SER A 86 -4.62 7.04 8.17
CA SER A 86 -5.05 6.52 9.50
C SER A 86 -4.77 7.42 10.72
N GLU A 87 -5.82 7.65 11.53
CA GLU A 87 -6.02 8.62 12.63
C GLU A 87 -4.84 8.94 13.59
N GLU A 88 -3.83 8.08 13.67
CA GLU A 88 -2.56 8.37 14.35
C GLU A 88 -1.57 9.01 13.37
N ARG A 89 -1.46 10.33 13.52
CA ARG A 89 -0.47 11.19 12.87
C ARG A 89 0.94 10.81 13.35
N ASP A 90 1.48 9.74 12.78
CA ASP A 90 2.79 9.21 13.15
C ASP A 90 3.70 9.22 11.91
N ILE A 91 4.29 10.39 11.66
CA ILE A 91 5.51 10.47 10.86
C ILE A 91 6.66 10.13 11.81
N SER A 92 7.27 8.96 11.62
CA SER A 92 8.44 8.52 12.39
C SER A 92 9.52 9.61 12.44
N TYR A 93 10.14 9.81 13.60
CA TYR A 93 11.24 10.78 13.79
C TYR A 93 12.35 10.65 12.75
N ALA A 94 12.66 9.43 12.31
CA ALA A 94 13.65 9.18 11.25
C ALA A 94 13.22 9.75 9.89
N THR A 95 11.92 9.71 9.60
CA THR A 95 11.33 10.32 8.40
C THR A 95 11.34 11.85 8.53
N VAL A 96 11.01 12.38 9.71
CA VAL A 96 11.04 13.83 9.99
C VAL A 96 12.43 14.41 9.73
N ALA A 97 13.48 13.87 10.35
CA ALA A 97 14.84 14.38 10.18
C ALA A 97 15.29 14.36 8.71
N LYS A 98 14.91 13.32 7.96
CA LYS A 98 15.23 13.21 6.52
C LYS A 98 14.47 14.24 5.68
N VAL A 99 13.19 14.45 5.96
CA VAL A 99 12.36 15.47 5.29
C VAL A 99 12.94 16.87 5.53
N PHE A 100 13.24 17.23 6.78
CA PHE A 100 13.83 18.55 7.08
C PHE A 100 15.23 18.76 6.49
N GLY A 101 16.00 17.68 6.34
CA GLY A 101 17.31 17.73 5.68
C GLY A 101 17.24 17.93 4.17
N GLN A 102 16.18 17.41 3.51
CA GLN A 102 16.00 17.51 2.05
C GLN A 102 15.14 18.71 1.64
N MET A 103 14.23 19.15 2.51
CA MET A 103 13.33 20.30 2.29
C MET A 103 13.52 21.38 3.36
N PRO A 104 14.64 22.15 3.35
CA PRO A 104 14.92 23.15 4.38
C PRO A 104 13.86 24.26 4.50
N THR A 105 13.06 24.49 3.46
CA THR A 105 11.94 25.44 3.44
C THR A 105 10.88 25.12 4.49
N LEU A 106 10.72 23.84 4.88
CA LEU A 106 9.79 23.42 5.93
C LEU A 106 10.18 23.93 7.32
N ASN A 107 11.46 24.22 7.57
CA ASN A 107 11.92 24.86 8.82
C ASN A 107 11.26 26.23 9.07
N ARG A 108 10.73 26.88 8.02
CA ARG A 108 10.02 28.16 8.17
C ARG A 108 8.54 27.98 8.54
N LYS A 109 7.98 26.80 8.25
CA LYS A 109 6.56 26.48 8.41
C LYS A 109 6.28 25.74 9.71
N PHE A 110 7.24 24.93 10.17
CA PHE A 110 7.17 24.16 11.41
C PHE A 110 8.38 24.51 12.28
N ASN A 111 8.11 25.06 13.47
CA ASN A 111 9.15 25.44 14.43
C ASN A 111 9.63 24.23 15.25
N GLU A 112 8.73 23.28 15.54
CA GLU A 112 9.02 22.09 16.33
C GLU A 112 8.78 20.82 15.52
N PHE A 113 9.61 19.78 15.75
CA PHE A 113 9.45 18.49 15.08
C PHE A 113 8.10 17.82 15.33
N VAL A 114 7.51 18.07 16.51
CA VAL A 114 6.19 17.55 16.88
C VAL A 114 5.08 18.17 16.02
N ASP A 115 5.20 19.45 15.67
CA ASP A 115 4.20 20.14 14.84
C ASP A 115 4.16 19.55 13.44
N PHE A 116 5.33 19.21 12.89
CA PHE A 116 5.43 18.51 11.62
C PHE A 116 4.93 17.06 11.71
N ALA A 117 5.30 16.32 12.76
CA ALA A 117 4.86 14.93 12.94
C ALA A 117 3.32 14.80 13.03
N LEU A 118 2.67 15.83 13.57
CA LEU A 118 1.21 15.93 13.69
C LEU A 118 0.52 16.63 12.52
N ALA A 119 1.28 17.10 11.51
CA ALA A 119 0.72 17.76 10.35
C ALA A 119 0.12 16.75 9.37
N SER A 120 -1.02 17.11 8.77
CA SER A 120 -1.52 16.44 7.58
C SER A 120 -0.64 16.75 6.36
N VAL A 121 -0.69 15.90 5.33
CA VAL A 121 0.12 16.11 4.11
C VAL A 121 -0.25 17.44 3.44
N GLU A 122 -1.53 17.82 3.46
CA GLU A 122 -2.07 19.09 2.96
C GLU A 122 -1.57 20.30 3.75
N GLN A 123 -1.17 20.10 5.01
CA GLN A 123 -0.51 21.14 5.81
C GLN A 123 0.99 21.20 5.54
N VAL A 124 1.61 20.16 4.98
CA VAL A 124 3.03 20.16 4.63
C VAL A 124 3.24 20.78 3.25
N VAL A 125 2.52 20.29 2.24
CA VAL A 125 2.73 20.66 0.82
C VAL A 125 1.49 21.29 0.19
N ASP A 126 1.69 22.01 -0.92
CA ASP A 126 0.60 22.68 -1.62
C ASP A 126 -0.35 21.68 -2.28
N ARG A 127 -1.66 21.94 -2.16
CA ARG A 127 -2.70 21.07 -2.71
C ARG A 127 -2.56 20.80 -4.21
N GLN A 128 -2.13 21.80 -4.98
CA GLN A 128 -1.89 21.65 -6.41
C GLN A 128 -0.79 20.62 -6.73
N MET A 129 0.22 20.51 -5.87
CA MET A 129 1.26 19.50 -6.03
C MET A 129 0.71 18.11 -5.75
N LEU A 130 -0.18 17.97 -4.75
CA LEU A 130 -0.81 16.69 -4.43
C LEU A 130 -1.65 16.13 -5.58
N ASP A 131 -2.33 16.99 -6.34
CA ASP A 131 -3.16 16.58 -7.48
C ASP A 131 -2.34 16.00 -8.65
N THR A 132 -1.04 16.31 -8.71
CA THR A 132 -0.15 15.92 -9.83
C THR A 132 0.99 15.00 -9.41
N CYS A 133 1.20 14.81 -8.11
CA CYS A 133 2.31 14.01 -7.60
C CYS A 133 2.10 12.52 -7.86
N PHE A 134 3.18 11.75 -7.68
CA PHE A 134 3.05 10.31 -7.61
C PHE A 134 2.30 9.95 -6.32
N HIS A 135 1.07 9.46 -6.47
CA HIS A 135 0.22 9.05 -5.36
C HIS A 135 -0.13 7.56 -5.45
N ARG A 136 -0.07 6.88 -4.31
CA ARG A 136 -0.55 5.51 -4.13
C ARG A 136 -1.23 5.37 -2.77
N ALA A 137 -2.26 4.54 -2.72
CA ALA A 137 -2.99 4.22 -1.50
C ALA A 137 -3.05 2.70 -1.30
N ALA A 138 -3.08 2.24 -0.06
CA ALA A 138 -3.37 0.86 0.31
C ALA A 138 -4.51 0.82 1.31
N VAL A 139 -5.46 -0.08 1.09
CA VAL A 139 -6.65 -0.31 1.93
C VAL A 139 -6.60 -1.64 2.66
N MET A 140 -5.59 -2.48 2.37
CA MET A 140 -5.44 -3.80 2.97
C MET A 140 -3.96 -4.17 3.18
N MET A 141 -3.63 -4.69 4.36
CA MET A 141 -2.31 -5.24 4.70
C MET A 141 -2.36 -6.74 5.05
N GLU A 142 -3.55 -7.34 5.14
CA GLU A 142 -3.71 -8.78 5.38
C GLU A 142 -3.25 -9.59 4.16
N SER A 143 -2.60 -10.72 4.42
CA SER A 143 -2.45 -11.78 3.43
C SER A 143 -3.79 -12.51 3.26
N VAL A 144 -4.11 -12.96 2.05
CA VAL A 144 -5.43 -13.51 1.72
C VAL A 144 -5.32 -14.80 0.92
N VAL A 145 -6.29 -15.69 1.14
CA VAL A 145 -6.62 -16.77 0.19
C VAL A 145 -7.74 -16.27 -0.71
N MET A 146 -7.54 -16.39 -2.00
CA MET A 146 -8.50 -16.10 -3.05
C MET A 146 -9.05 -17.43 -3.57
N SER A 147 -10.22 -17.83 -3.10
CA SER A 147 -10.86 -19.04 -3.61
C SER A 147 -11.72 -18.73 -4.83
N GLN A 148 -11.53 -19.47 -5.91
CA GLN A 148 -12.34 -19.33 -7.10
C GLN A 148 -13.78 -19.79 -6.82
N ARG A 149 -14.75 -19.07 -7.39
CA ARG A 149 -16.16 -19.45 -7.42
C ARG A 149 -16.60 -19.63 -8.87
N ARG A 150 -17.78 -20.22 -9.04
CA ARG A 150 -18.43 -20.34 -10.35
C ARG A 150 -18.45 -19.00 -11.08
N LYS A 151 -18.08 -19.02 -12.37
CA LYS A 151 -17.99 -17.85 -13.28
C LYS A 151 -16.78 -16.92 -13.06
N GLY A 152 -15.71 -17.37 -12.40
CA GLY A 152 -14.44 -16.63 -12.33
C GLY A 152 -14.44 -15.47 -11.31
N HIS A 153 -15.40 -15.47 -10.38
CA HIS A 153 -15.42 -14.57 -9.24
C HIS A 153 -14.58 -15.15 -8.10
N PHE A 154 -13.80 -14.33 -7.40
CA PHE A 154 -12.99 -14.79 -6.26
C PHE A 154 -13.58 -14.34 -4.94
N THR A 155 -13.59 -15.23 -3.95
CA THR A 155 -13.86 -14.85 -2.56
C THR A 155 -12.56 -14.74 -1.80
N LEU A 156 -12.30 -13.57 -1.22
CA LEU A 156 -11.10 -13.31 -0.43
C LEU A 156 -11.36 -13.66 1.03
N ARG A 157 -10.46 -14.45 1.62
CA ARG A 157 -10.46 -14.78 3.04
C ARG A 157 -9.12 -14.39 3.66
N PRO A 158 -9.10 -13.50 4.67
CA PRO A 158 -7.88 -13.16 5.38
C PRO A 158 -7.25 -14.39 6.06
N LEU A 159 -5.94 -14.51 5.97
CA LEU A 159 -5.16 -15.48 6.72
C LEU A 159 -4.93 -14.95 8.14
N ARG A 160 -5.88 -15.23 9.05
CA ARG A 160 -5.72 -14.87 10.46
C ARG A 160 -4.71 -15.82 11.13
N HIS A 161 -3.69 -15.24 11.79
CA HIS A 161 -2.67 -15.91 12.62
C HIS A 161 -1.56 -16.71 11.91
N CYS A 162 -1.04 -16.26 10.77
CA CYS A 162 0.27 -16.73 10.29
C CYS A 162 1.27 -15.57 10.30
N PRO A 163 2.37 -15.63 11.08
CA PRO A 163 3.42 -14.62 10.99
C PRO A 163 4.03 -14.70 9.58
N ASP A 164 3.73 -13.70 8.77
CA ASP A 164 4.20 -13.40 7.41
C ASP A 164 4.89 -14.52 6.62
N LEU A 165 4.20 -14.94 5.55
CA LEU A 165 4.83 -15.62 4.40
C LEU A 165 5.71 -14.67 3.56
N ALA A 166 5.68 -13.36 3.84
CA ALA A 166 6.33 -12.32 3.04
C ALA A 166 7.60 -11.73 3.66
N CYS A 167 7.91 -12.02 4.94
CA CYS A 167 9.08 -11.45 5.59
C CYS A 167 10.31 -12.35 5.33
N PRO A 168 11.30 -11.91 4.53
CA PRO A 168 12.59 -12.59 4.50
C PRO A 168 13.17 -12.48 5.90
N ARG A 169 13.23 -13.60 6.63
CA ARG A 169 13.97 -13.64 7.90
C ARG A 169 15.38 -13.18 7.59
N HIS A 170 15.76 -11.99 8.06
CA HIS A 170 17.15 -11.60 8.14
C HIS A 170 17.85 -12.69 8.98
N ARG A 171 18.54 -13.61 8.29
CA ARG A 171 19.61 -14.35 8.92
C ARG A 171 20.73 -13.34 9.10
N SER A 172 20.74 -12.69 10.26
CA SER A 172 21.98 -12.12 10.76
C SER A 172 22.94 -13.29 11.03
N PRO A 173 24.22 -13.18 10.65
CA PRO A 173 25.24 -14.20 10.88
C PRO A 173 25.53 -14.41 12.37
#